data_AF-Q9KRF7-F1
#
_entry.id   AF-Q9KRF7-F1
#
_cell.length_a   1.000
_cell.length_b   1.000
_cell.length_c   1.000
_cell.angle_alpha   90.00
_cell.angle_beta   90.00
_cell.angle_gamma   90.00
#
_symmetry.space_group_name_H-M   'P 1'
#
loop_
_entity.id
_entity.type
_entity.pdbx_description
1 polymer ?
#
loop_
_entity_poly.entity_id
_entity_poly.type
_entity_poly.pdbx_seq_one_letter_code
_entity_poly.pdbx_strand_id
1 'polypeptide(L)'
;MMKRGIALGLLTLISHCAFGQENWRDPAFIERAFLNVALRNEYSAGEKPLSKWREPLRIYFDHQVPDKALHEQLARDHVQHLAQVTGHSIQVVTSRTEANVIWVFTQQSKWQQALEEVAGKSATQTMHGAICQANYSTNSASEIVAASVVIPVDQARDHGKLLACIVEEITQVMGLPNDSELAYPSIFNDKTPEDLLSPLDVILLKLLYEPELSSGMRQPQLQSVLKAKLKQYEQQGVLEKAVGVARSSPLYEWLR
;
A
#
# COMPACT_ATOMS: atom_id res chain seq x y z
N MET A 1 72.88 21.41 -9.46
CA MET A 1 71.76 21.07 -8.56
C MET A 1 70.44 21.49 -9.21
N MET A 2 69.77 20.58 -9.93
CA MET A 2 68.45 20.83 -10.53
C MET A 2 67.39 20.11 -9.68
N LYS A 3 66.52 20.87 -9.00
CA LYS A 3 65.35 20.32 -8.31
C LYS A 3 64.23 20.13 -9.33
N ARG A 4 63.87 18.87 -9.61
CA ARG A 4 62.68 18.48 -10.37
C ARG A 4 61.46 18.62 -9.45
N GLY A 5 60.56 19.54 -9.75
CA GLY A 5 59.23 19.60 -9.14
C GLY A 5 58.32 18.57 -9.79
N ILE A 6 57.83 17.60 -9.02
CA ILE A 6 56.83 16.62 -9.44
C ILE A 6 55.46 17.29 -9.26
N ALA A 7 54.79 17.61 -10.36
CA ALA A 7 53.40 18.04 -10.33
C ALA A 7 52.51 16.81 -10.15
N LEU A 8 51.95 16.66 -8.96
CA LEU A 8 50.98 15.62 -8.64
C LEU A 8 49.61 16.06 -9.19
N GLY A 9 49.24 15.55 -10.36
CA GLY A 9 47.91 15.76 -10.94
C GLY A 9 46.86 15.04 -10.09
N LEU A 10 46.01 15.82 -9.40
CA LEU A 10 44.86 15.30 -8.66
C LEU A 10 43.79 14.86 -9.69
N LEU A 11 43.75 13.58 -10.03
CA LEU A 11 42.59 13.01 -10.72
C LEU A 11 41.42 12.96 -9.73
N THR A 12 40.55 13.95 -9.81
CA THR A 12 39.21 13.88 -9.20
C THR A 12 38.40 12.85 -9.96
N LEU A 13 38.37 11.61 -9.46
CA LEU A 13 37.35 10.63 -9.80
C LEU A 13 36.02 11.18 -9.30
N ILE A 14 35.25 11.78 -10.21
CA ILE A 14 33.83 12.08 -9.97
C ILE A 14 33.15 10.71 -9.94
N SER A 15 33.07 10.12 -8.74
CA SER A 15 32.12 9.04 -8.46
C SER A 15 30.73 9.58 -8.74
N HIS A 16 30.23 9.26 -9.93
CA HIS A 16 28.82 9.30 -10.19
C HIS A 16 28.23 8.15 -9.37
N CYS A 17 27.95 8.41 -8.09
CA CYS A 17 26.85 7.71 -7.44
C CYS A 17 25.65 8.03 -8.32
N ALA A 18 25.33 7.11 -9.23
CA ALA A 18 24.03 7.05 -9.85
C ALA A 18 23.05 6.77 -8.70
N PHE A 19 22.68 7.82 -7.99
CA PHE A 19 21.41 7.87 -7.29
C PHE A 19 20.39 7.54 -8.37
N GLY A 20 19.84 6.33 -8.30
CA GLY A 20 18.91 5.80 -9.27
C GLY A 20 17.88 6.87 -9.55
N GLN A 21 17.85 7.34 -10.79
CA GLN A 21 16.85 8.28 -11.28
C GLN A 21 15.49 7.75 -10.82
N GLU A 22 14.69 8.60 -10.18
CA GLU A 22 13.37 8.27 -9.63
C GLU A 22 12.46 7.69 -10.73
N ASN A 23 12.61 6.38 -11.00
CA ASN A 23 11.90 5.67 -12.06
C ASN A 23 10.40 5.55 -11.77
N TRP A 24 9.97 5.92 -10.56
CA TRP A 24 8.56 5.86 -10.19
C TRP A 24 7.66 6.77 -11.03
N ARG A 25 8.21 7.76 -11.75
CA ARG A 25 7.47 8.60 -12.71
C ARG A 25 7.41 8.03 -14.13
N ASP A 26 8.18 6.99 -14.47
CA ASP A 26 8.13 6.37 -15.79
C ASP A 26 6.80 5.61 -15.95
N PRO A 27 5.94 5.95 -16.94
CA PRO A 27 4.70 5.23 -17.20
C PRO A 27 4.87 3.72 -17.34
N ALA A 28 5.95 3.25 -17.99
CA ALA A 28 6.19 1.81 -18.16
C ALA A 28 6.54 1.13 -16.83
N PHE A 29 7.21 1.85 -15.93
CA PHE A 29 7.44 1.40 -14.57
C PHE A 29 6.14 1.34 -13.78
N ILE A 30 5.32 2.40 -13.82
CA ILE A 30 4.04 2.46 -13.11
C ILE A 30 3.07 1.37 -13.60
N GLU A 31 2.96 1.15 -14.91
CA GLU A 31 2.12 0.09 -15.49
C GLU A 31 2.52 -1.27 -14.93
N ARG A 32 3.83 -1.58 -14.92
CA ARG A 32 4.36 -2.83 -14.39
C ARG A 32 4.15 -2.95 -12.89
N ALA A 33 4.39 -1.90 -12.11
CA ALA A 33 4.14 -1.89 -10.67
C ALA A 33 2.66 -2.17 -10.38
N PHE A 34 1.75 -1.45 -11.05
CA PHE A 34 0.31 -1.65 -10.92
C PHE A 34 -0.11 -3.08 -11.21
N LEU A 35 0.33 -3.66 -12.33
CA LEU A 35 -0.06 -5.03 -12.70
C LEU A 35 0.47 -6.07 -11.70
N ASN A 36 1.67 -5.88 -11.13
CA ASN A 36 2.19 -6.82 -10.14
C ASN A 36 1.49 -6.68 -8.79
N VAL A 37 1.23 -5.45 -8.34
CA VAL A 37 0.58 -5.20 -7.06
C VAL A 37 -0.92 -5.55 -7.10
N ALA A 38 -1.62 -5.25 -8.21
CA ALA A 38 -3.07 -5.39 -8.29
C ALA A 38 -3.56 -6.78 -8.77
N LEU A 39 -2.75 -7.50 -9.57
CA LEU A 39 -3.17 -8.76 -10.19
C LEU A 39 -2.44 -9.99 -9.65
N ARG A 40 -1.56 -9.85 -8.68
CA ARG A 40 -0.93 -10.98 -8.00
C ARG A 40 -1.39 -11.00 -6.56
N ASN A 41 -0.89 -11.97 -5.81
CA ASN A 41 -1.13 -12.07 -4.39
C ASN A 41 0.08 -12.76 -3.76
N GLU A 42 0.60 -12.18 -2.69
CA GLU A 42 1.81 -12.69 -2.02
C GLU A 42 1.63 -14.13 -1.49
N TYR A 43 0.39 -14.52 -1.20
CA TYR A 43 0.04 -15.83 -0.65
C TYR A 43 -0.38 -16.87 -1.67
N SER A 44 -0.58 -16.50 -2.95
CA SER A 44 -1.04 -17.45 -3.96
C SER A 44 -0.47 -17.18 -5.34
N ALA A 45 -0.09 -18.27 -6.01
CA ALA A 45 0.49 -18.19 -7.33
C ALA A 45 -0.52 -17.78 -8.41
N GLY A 46 0.02 -17.12 -9.44
CA GLY A 46 -0.69 -16.79 -10.68
C GLY A 46 -1.35 -15.42 -10.68
N GLU A 47 -1.76 -14.99 -11.87
CA GLU A 47 -2.49 -13.75 -12.06
C GLU A 47 -3.97 -13.93 -11.65
N LYS A 48 -4.51 -12.94 -10.95
CA LYS A 48 -5.91 -12.82 -10.55
C LYS A 48 -6.55 -11.65 -11.33
N PRO A 49 -7.86 -11.70 -11.60
CA PRO A 49 -8.58 -10.53 -12.10
C PRO A 49 -8.52 -9.37 -11.10
N LEU A 50 -8.59 -8.13 -11.60
CA LEU A 50 -8.63 -6.94 -10.76
C LEU A 50 -9.77 -7.03 -9.75
N SER A 51 -9.45 -6.79 -8.48
CA SER A 51 -10.44 -6.71 -7.41
C SER A 51 -10.46 -5.30 -6.83
N LYS A 52 -11.63 -4.68 -6.72
CA LYS A 52 -11.82 -3.39 -6.06
C LYS A 52 -13.21 -3.28 -5.46
N TRP A 53 -13.37 -2.32 -4.56
CA TRP A 53 -14.67 -1.99 -3.97
C TRP A 53 -15.55 -1.25 -4.97
N ARG A 54 -16.81 -1.68 -5.04
CA ARG A 54 -17.89 -0.91 -5.67
C ARG A 54 -18.72 -0.17 -4.63
N GLU A 55 -19.03 -0.86 -3.54
CA GLU A 55 -19.74 -0.29 -2.38
C GLU A 55 -18.78 0.49 -1.49
N PRO A 56 -19.28 1.50 -0.73
CA PRO A 56 -18.49 2.20 0.27
C PRO A 56 -17.84 1.23 1.28
N LEU A 57 -16.60 1.52 1.67
CA LEU A 57 -15.98 0.87 2.82
C LEU A 57 -16.63 1.37 4.11
N ARG A 58 -17.00 0.42 4.97
CA ARG A 58 -17.53 0.62 6.32
C ARG A 58 -16.64 -0.17 7.27
N ILE A 59 -15.76 0.54 7.95
CA ILE A 59 -14.71 -0.01 8.79
C ILE A 59 -15.18 -0.04 10.24
N TYR A 60 -15.09 -1.20 10.89
CA TYR A 60 -15.25 -1.32 12.33
C TYR A 60 -13.90 -1.65 12.97
N PHE A 61 -13.49 -0.85 13.95
CA PHE A 61 -12.29 -1.10 14.75
C PHE A 61 -12.60 -2.01 15.93
N ASP A 62 -12.03 -3.21 15.94
CA ASP A 62 -12.00 -4.09 17.10
C ASP A 62 -10.68 -3.91 17.86
N HIS A 63 -10.78 -3.63 19.15
CA HIS A 63 -9.63 -3.32 20.01
C HIS A 63 -9.51 -4.32 21.15
N GLN A 64 -8.46 -5.12 21.09
CA GLN A 64 -8.14 -6.17 22.07
C GLN A 64 -6.87 -5.83 22.89
N VAL A 65 -6.38 -4.59 22.75
CA VAL A 65 -5.18 -4.03 23.39
C VAL A 65 -5.45 -2.62 23.96
N PRO A 66 -4.61 -2.14 24.90
CA PRO A 66 -4.61 -0.74 25.34
C PRO A 66 -4.28 0.26 24.21
N ASP A 67 -4.20 1.55 24.54
CA ASP A 67 -3.87 2.65 23.62
C ASP A 67 -4.80 2.82 22.42
N LYS A 68 -6.08 2.45 22.60
CA LYS A 68 -7.14 2.56 21.59
C LYS A 68 -7.18 3.91 20.89
N ALA A 69 -7.06 5.00 21.65
CA ALA A 69 -7.13 6.35 21.09
C ALA A 69 -6.01 6.61 20.06
N LEU A 70 -4.79 6.14 20.33
CA LEU A 70 -3.65 6.28 19.42
C LEU A 70 -3.87 5.47 18.15
N HIS A 71 -4.16 4.17 18.29
CA HIS A 71 -4.33 3.28 17.13
C HIS A 71 -5.48 3.73 16.22
N GLU A 72 -6.62 4.12 16.81
CA GLU A 72 -7.73 4.66 16.03
C GLU A 72 -7.38 5.97 15.35
N GLN A 73 -6.64 6.87 16.00
CA GLN A 73 -6.28 8.15 15.38
C GLN A 73 -5.37 7.93 14.18
N LEU A 74 -4.33 7.09 14.30
CA LEU A 74 -3.46 6.73 13.18
C LEU A 74 -4.25 6.10 12.02
N ALA A 75 -5.14 5.16 12.33
CA ALA A 75 -5.97 4.51 11.33
C ALA A 75 -6.95 5.49 10.65
N ARG A 76 -7.57 6.39 11.41
CA ARG A 76 -8.50 7.41 10.89
C ARG A 76 -7.79 8.42 10.01
N ASP A 77 -6.61 8.89 10.41
CA ASP A 77 -5.80 9.83 9.63
C ASP A 77 -5.44 9.23 8.27
N HIS A 78 -5.05 7.94 8.24
CA HIS A 78 -4.78 7.25 6.99
C HIS A 78 -6.03 7.00 6.14
N VAL A 79 -7.12 6.55 6.76
CA VAL A 79 -8.40 6.35 6.07
C VAL A 79 -8.91 7.64 5.42
N GLN A 80 -8.75 8.78 6.09
CA GLN A 80 -9.04 10.09 5.51
C GLN A 80 -8.18 10.37 4.27
N HIS A 81 -6.88 10.07 4.35
CA HIS A 81 -5.96 10.24 3.22
C HIS A 81 -6.33 9.33 2.05
N LEU A 82 -6.66 8.06 2.29
CA LEU A 82 -7.13 7.13 1.26
C LEU A 82 -8.40 7.64 0.57
N ALA A 83 -9.37 8.14 1.33
CA ALA A 83 -10.60 8.71 0.78
C ALA A 83 -10.30 9.93 -0.11
N GLN A 84 -9.37 10.81 0.30
CA GLN A 84 -8.93 11.95 -0.49
C GLN A 84 -8.20 11.53 -1.79
N VAL A 85 -7.33 10.52 -1.72
CA VAL A 85 -6.53 10.07 -2.86
C VAL A 85 -7.40 9.40 -3.91
N THR A 86 -8.30 8.52 -3.48
CA THR A 86 -9.13 7.65 -4.33
C THR A 86 -10.46 8.26 -4.74
N GLY A 87 -10.98 9.22 -3.97
CA GLY A 87 -12.36 9.70 -4.10
C GLY A 87 -13.41 8.67 -3.67
N HIS A 88 -13.00 7.51 -3.17
CA HIS A 88 -13.90 6.45 -2.74
C HIS A 88 -14.45 6.74 -1.35
N SER A 89 -15.73 6.41 -1.10
CA SER A 89 -16.36 6.63 0.20
C SER A 89 -15.84 5.61 1.21
N ILE A 90 -15.17 6.10 2.25
CA ILE A 90 -14.70 5.28 3.38
C ILE A 90 -15.28 5.87 4.67
N GLN A 91 -15.92 5.04 5.48
CA GLN A 91 -16.60 5.45 6.70
C GLN A 91 -16.20 4.51 7.84
N VAL A 92 -15.94 5.08 9.01
CA VAL A 92 -15.78 4.28 10.24
C VAL A 92 -17.14 4.19 10.92
N VAL A 93 -17.60 2.97 11.16
CA VAL A 93 -18.89 2.67 11.79
C VAL A 93 -18.70 2.24 13.25
N THR A 94 -19.75 2.39 14.06
CA THR A 94 -19.72 2.04 15.49
C THR A 94 -20.20 0.62 15.79
N SER A 95 -20.89 -0.03 14.84
CA SER A 95 -21.36 -1.41 14.99
C SER A 95 -20.65 -2.34 14.02
N ARG A 96 -20.22 -3.50 14.52
CA ARG A 96 -19.65 -4.59 13.70
C ARG A 96 -20.60 -5.07 12.61
N THR A 97 -21.92 -5.03 12.84
CA THR A 97 -22.93 -5.52 11.89
C THR A 97 -23.11 -4.61 10.67
N GLU A 98 -22.67 -3.35 10.76
CA GLU A 98 -22.74 -2.38 9.67
C GLU A 98 -21.50 -2.43 8.77
N ALA A 99 -20.43 -3.06 9.26
CA ALA A 99 -19.13 -3.07 8.62
C ALA A 99 -19.01 -4.12 7.51
N ASN A 100 -18.27 -3.78 6.47
CA ASN A 100 -17.71 -4.73 5.50
C ASN A 100 -16.18 -4.86 5.63
N VAL A 101 -15.55 -4.06 6.50
CA VAL A 101 -14.13 -4.19 6.86
C VAL A 101 -14.00 -4.31 8.37
N ILE A 102 -13.43 -5.41 8.85
CA ILE A 102 -13.14 -5.61 10.28
C ILE A 102 -11.65 -5.40 10.53
N TRP A 103 -11.30 -4.36 11.27
CA TRP A 103 -9.91 -4.01 11.56
C TRP A 103 -9.62 -4.29 13.04
N VAL A 104 -8.84 -5.33 13.30
CA VAL A 104 -8.53 -5.84 14.63
C VAL A 104 -7.13 -5.41 15.07
N PHE A 105 -7.06 -4.68 16.17
CA PHE A 105 -5.83 -4.44 16.92
C PHE A 105 -5.75 -5.46 18.06
N THR A 106 -4.78 -6.37 17.97
CA THR A 106 -4.63 -7.51 18.89
C THR A 106 -3.20 -7.66 19.40
N GLN A 107 -2.92 -8.74 20.13
CA GLN A 107 -1.59 -9.14 20.59
C GLN A 107 -1.13 -10.36 19.79
N GLN A 108 0.17 -10.55 19.66
CA GLN A 108 0.76 -11.69 18.95
C GLN A 108 0.21 -13.03 19.46
N SER A 109 0.03 -13.16 20.77
CA SER A 109 -0.49 -14.38 21.40
C SER A 109 -1.94 -14.72 21.01
N LYS A 110 -2.69 -13.77 20.47
CA LYS A 110 -4.09 -13.92 20.03
C LYS A 110 -4.25 -13.81 18.51
N TRP A 111 -3.16 -13.57 17.78
CA TRP A 111 -3.21 -13.26 16.36
C TRP A 111 -3.89 -14.35 15.54
N GLN A 112 -3.49 -15.61 15.74
CA GLN A 112 -4.11 -16.74 15.05
C GLN A 112 -5.62 -16.79 15.29
N GLN A 113 -6.06 -16.65 16.56
CA GLN A 113 -7.47 -16.65 16.91
C GLN A 113 -8.22 -15.49 16.22
N ALA A 114 -7.64 -14.29 16.22
CA ALA A 114 -8.25 -13.12 15.58
C ALA A 114 -8.41 -13.33 14.07
N LEU A 115 -7.39 -13.86 13.38
CA LEU A 115 -7.46 -14.20 11.96
C LEU A 115 -8.52 -15.26 11.65
N GLU A 116 -8.56 -16.34 12.44
CA GLU A 116 -9.58 -17.39 12.26
C GLU A 116 -11.01 -16.83 12.38
N GLU A 117 -11.22 -15.86 13.28
CA GLU A 117 -12.54 -15.25 13.48
C GLU A 117 -12.98 -14.36 12.32
N VAL A 118 -12.07 -13.56 11.75
CA VAL A 118 -12.43 -12.54 10.75
C VAL A 118 -12.21 -12.98 9.30
N ALA A 119 -11.28 -13.90 9.07
CA ALA A 119 -10.86 -14.35 7.73
C ALA A 119 -10.94 -15.88 7.55
N GLY A 120 -11.22 -16.64 8.62
CA GLY A 120 -11.31 -18.09 8.59
C GLY A 120 -9.95 -18.80 8.70
N LYS A 121 -10.00 -20.12 8.93
CA LYS A 121 -8.80 -20.94 9.23
C LYS A 121 -7.74 -20.97 8.15
N SER A 122 -8.11 -20.79 6.88
CA SER A 122 -7.13 -20.77 5.79
C SER A 122 -6.21 -19.56 5.87
N ALA A 123 -6.68 -18.43 6.44
CA ALA A 123 -5.88 -17.22 6.55
C ALA A 123 -4.66 -17.38 7.48
N THR A 124 -4.66 -18.36 8.39
CA THR A 124 -3.54 -18.59 9.30
C THR A 124 -2.36 -19.28 8.62
N GLN A 125 -2.53 -19.84 7.42
CA GLN A 125 -1.47 -20.53 6.69
C GLN A 125 -0.36 -19.59 6.23
N THR A 126 -0.67 -18.30 6.12
CA THR A 126 0.20 -17.24 5.62
C THR A 126 0.74 -16.34 6.74
N MET A 127 0.37 -16.63 7.99
CA MET A 127 0.75 -15.86 9.18
C MET A 127 2.25 -15.96 9.49
N HIS A 128 2.91 -17.06 9.08
CA HIS A 128 4.30 -17.30 9.43
C HIS A 128 5.25 -16.38 8.67
N GLY A 129 6.00 -15.55 9.39
CA GLY A 129 6.94 -14.58 8.82
C GLY A 129 6.32 -13.20 8.57
N ALA A 130 4.99 -13.07 8.64
CA ALA A 130 4.30 -11.80 8.55
C ALA A 130 4.39 -11.01 9.87
N ILE A 131 4.22 -9.69 9.80
CA ILE A 131 4.12 -8.80 10.99
C ILE A 131 2.66 -8.44 11.28
N CYS A 132 1.91 -8.17 10.23
CA CYS A 132 0.48 -7.88 10.20
C CYS A 132 -0.12 -8.66 9.02
N GLN A 133 -1.45 -8.66 8.88
CA GLN A 133 -2.06 -9.32 7.74
C GLN A 133 -3.41 -8.71 7.33
N ALA A 134 -3.57 -8.48 6.03
CA ALA A 134 -4.81 -8.18 5.35
C ALA A 134 -5.39 -9.42 4.64
N ASN A 135 -6.72 -9.48 4.58
CA ASN A 135 -7.43 -10.44 3.75
C ASN A 135 -8.68 -9.77 3.18
N TYR A 136 -9.13 -10.22 2.00
CA TYR A 136 -10.46 -9.88 1.51
C TYR A 136 -11.11 -11.07 0.79
N SER A 137 -12.43 -11.00 0.66
CA SER A 137 -13.22 -11.89 -0.18
C SER A 137 -13.92 -11.10 -1.27
N THR A 138 -14.12 -11.76 -2.40
CA THR A 138 -14.76 -11.18 -3.58
C THR A 138 -16.00 -11.97 -3.98
N ASN A 139 -16.91 -11.31 -4.68
CA ASN A 139 -18.01 -11.99 -5.37
C ASN A 139 -17.56 -12.54 -6.74
N SER A 140 -18.49 -13.13 -7.49
CA SER A 140 -18.22 -13.71 -8.81
C SER A 140 -17.77 -12.68 -9.87
N ALA A 141 -18.01 -11.38 -9.65
CA ALA A 141 -17.56 -10.28 -10.50
C ALA A 141 -16.19 -9.70 -10.05
N SER A 142 -15.53 -10.34 -9.09
CA SER A 142 -14.29 -9.85 -8.46
C SER A 142 -14.47 -8.51 -7.73
N GLU A 143 -15.69 -8.10 -7.39
CA GLU A 143 -15.91 -6.96 -6.50
C GLU A 143 -15.57 -7.39 -5.07
N ILE A 144 -14.83 -6.56 -4.34
CA ILE A 144 -14.54 -6.82 -2.93
C ILE A 144 -15.83 -6.61 -2.12
N VAL A 145 -16.18 -7.60 -1.30
CA VAL A 145 -17.43 -7.60 -0.51
C VAL A 145 -17.21 -7.63 0.99
N ALA A 146 -16.08 -8.19 1.45
CA ALA A 146 -15.67 -8.17 2.84
C ALA A 146 -14.15 -8.19 2.94
N ALA A 147 -13.59 -7.50 3.93
CA ALA A 147 -12.16 -7.54 4.23
C ALA A 147 -11.88 -7.53 5.72
N SER A 148 -10.65 -7.87 6.07
CA SER A 148 -10.13 -7.84 7.42
C SER A 148 -8.69 -7.35 7.43
N VAL A 149 -8.35 -6.54 8.43
CA VAL A 149 -6.98 -6.14 8.75
C VAL A 149 -6.70 -6.59 10.18
N VAL A 150 -5.63 -7.34 10.42
CA VAL A 150 -5.27 -7.80 11.76
C VAL A 150 -3.85 -7.37 12.08
N ILE A 151 -3.70 -6.56 13.12
CA ILE A 151 -2.41 -6.00 13.55
C ILE A 151 -2.12 -6.50 14.98
N PRO A 152 -1.17 -7.42 15.17
CA PRO A 152 -0.60 -7.73 16.48
C PRO A 152 0.31 -6.57 16.91
N VAL A 153 -0.23 -5.68 17.74
CA VAL A 153 0.36 -4.37 18.03
C VAL A 153 1.70 -4.48 18.76
N ASP A 154 1.85 -5.45 19.66
CA ASP A 154 3.10 -5.77 20.34
C ASP A 154 4.19 -6.18 19.35
N GLN A 155 3.93 -7.17 18.49
CA GLN A 155 4.88 -7.61 17.46
C GLN A 155 5.23 -6.48 16.48
N ALA A 156 4.23 -5.72 16.01
CA ALA A 156 4.45 -4.63 15.08
C ALA A 156 5.31 -3.51 15.70
N ARG A 157 5.13 -3.21 16.99
CA ARG A 157 5.96 -2.25 17.72
C ARG A 157 7.39 -2.76 17.92
N ASP A 158 7.56 -4.03 18.27
CA ASP A 158 8.89 -4.63 18.46
C ASP A 158 9.74 -4.57 17.18
N HIS A 159 9.10 -4.58 16.01
CA HIS A 159 9.76 -4.41 14.71
C HIS A 159 9.81 -2.96 14.22
N GLY A 160 9.25 -2.00 14.98
CA GLY A 160 9.14 -0.59 14.54
C GLY A 160 8.21 -0.39 13.33
N LYS A 161 7.27 -1.30 13.10
CA LYS A 161 6.42 -1.38 11.90
C LYS A 161 4.94 -1.10 12.14
N LEU A 162 4.54 -0.64 13.34
CA LEU A 162 3.12 -0.36 13.63
C LEU A 162 2.49 0.61 12.62
N LEU A 163 3.17 1.72 12.29
CA LEU A 163 2.65 2.70 11.35
C LEU A 163 2.57 2.14 9.93
N ALA A 164 3.64 1.48 9.46
CA ALA A 164 3.67 0.80 8.18
C ALA A 164 2.53 -0.22 8.06
N CYS A 165 2.34 -1.09 9.05
CA CYS A 165 1.23 -2.04 9.10
C CYS A 165 -0.15 -1.37 9.02
N ILE A 166 -0.33 -0.23 9.70
CA ILE A 166 -1.59 0.54 9.62
C ILE A 166 -1.79 1.07 8.20
N VAL A 167 -0.73 1.54 7.54
CA VAL A 167 -0.80 2.12 6.21
C VAL A 167 -0.98 1.05 5.15
N GLU A 168 -0.11 0.06 5.13
CA GLU A 168 -0.03 -1.01 4.14
C GLU A 168 -1.32 -1.82 4.08
N GLU A 169 -1.74 -2.38 5.21
CA GLU A 169 -2.77 -3.42 5.22
C GLU A 169 -4.14 -2.90 4.78
N ILE A 170 -4.52 -1.70 5.23
CA ILE A 170 -5.75 -1.07 4.75
C ILE A 170 -5.63 -0.62 3.28
N THR A 171 -4.43 -0.28 2.82
CA THR A 171 -4.20 0.07 1.40
C THR A 171 -4.28 -1.18 0.52
N GLN A 172 -3.75 -2.32 0.97
CA GLN A 172 -3.86 -3.59 0.26
C GLN A 172 -5.34 -4.00 0.08
N VAL A 173 -6.18 -3.88 1.13
CA VAL A 173 -7.61 -4.22 1.00
C VAL A 173 -8.39 -3.26 0.11
N MET A 174 -7.83 -2.12 -0.32
CA MET A 174 -8.45 -1.29 -1.36
C MET A 174 -8.51 -2.00 -2.72
N GLY A 175 -7.67 -3.02 -2.94
CA GLY A 175 -7.54 -3.77 -4.19
C GLY A 175 -6.10 -3.91 -4.70
N LEU A 176 -5.10 -3.78 -3.82
CA LEU A 176 -3.66 -3.82 -4.12
C LEU A 176 -2.97 -4.91 -3.27
N PRO A 177 -3.35 -6.19 -3.38
CA PRO A 177 -3.07 -7.24 -2.38
C PRO A 177 -1.69 -7.89 -2.42
N ASN A 178 -0.71 -7.31 -3.12
CA ASN A 178 0.54 -8.01 -3.37
C ASN A 178 1.76 -7.13 -3.13
N ASP A 179 2.64 -7.63 -2.28
CA ASP A 179 3.97 -7.05 -2.12
C ASP A 179 4.89 -7.44 -3.26
N SER A 180 5.60 -6.45 -3.79
CA SER A 180 6.37 -6.57 -5.01
C SER A 180 7.68 -5.79 -4.93
N GLU A 181 8.76 -6.54 -5.10
CA GLU A 181 10.10 -6.01 -5.37
C GLU A 181 10.15 -5.07 -6.59
N LEU A 182 9.16 -5.18 -7.49
CA LEU A 182 9.03 -4.34 -8.69
C LEU A 182 8.35 -3.00 -8.44
N ALA A 183 7.90 -2.73 -7.20
CA ALA A 183 7.19 -1.51 -6.82
C ALA A 183 8.03 -0.52 -5.99
N TYR A 184 9.37 -0.57 -6.00
CA TYR A 184 10.16 0.38 -5.21
C TYR A 184 10.06 1.84 -5.72
N PRO A 185 9.86 2.87 -4.87
CA PRO A 185 9.62 2.83 -3.41
C PRO A 185 8.11 2.86 -3.13
N SER A 186 7.51 1.75 -2.72
CA SER A 186 6.07 1.61 -2.43
C SER A 186 5.92 1.02 -1.05
N ILE A 187 4.81 1.31 -0.37
CA ILE A 187 4.44 0.60 0.85
C ILE A 187 4.35 -0.92 0.61
N PHE A 188 4.01 -1.36 -0.61
CA PHE A 188 3.96 -2.77 -1.05
C PHE A 188 5.34 -3.33 -1.39
N ASN A 189 6.43 -2.82 -0.82
CA ASN A 189 7.77 -3.30 -1.11
C ASN A 189 8.54 -3.41 0.20
N ASP A 190 8.92 -4.64 0.59
CA ASP A 190 9.61 -4.94 1.85
C ASP A 190 10.92 -4.16 2.07
N LYS A 191 11.54 -3.66 0.99
CA LYS A 191 12.80 -2.90 1.05
C LYS A 191 12.57 -1.39 1.11
N THR A 192 11.31 -0.94 1.11
CA THR A 192 10.98 0.47 1.26
C THR A 192 11.36 0.97 2.65
N PRO A 193 11.98 2.16 2.76
CA PRO A 193 12.16 2.82 4.04
C PRO A 193 10.93 3.61 4.48
N GLU A 194 9.90 3.70 3.64
CA GLU A 194 8.71 4.52 3.88
C GLU A 194 7.69 3.78 4.75
N ASP A 195 7.22 4.43 5.82
CA ASP A 195 6.10 3.93 6.64
C ASP A 195 4.74 4.52 6.20
N LEU A 196 4.75 5.44 5.22
CA LEU A 196 3.58 6.13 4.67
C LEU A 196 3.46 5.89 3.16
N LEU A 197 2.32 6.25 2.58
CA LEU A 197 2.13 6.18 1.13
C LEU A 197 3.21 6.96 0.39
N SER A 198 3.88 6.30 -0.53
CA SER A 198 4.80 6.94 -1.45
C SER A 198 4.05 7.65 -2.59
N PRO A 199 4.75 8.49 -3.38
CA PRO A 199 4.16 9.05 -4.60
C PRO A 199 3.69 7.97 -5.59
N LEU A 200 4.37 6.82 -5.65
CA LEU A 200 3.94 5.69 -6.47
C LEU A 200 2.61 5.13 -5.96
N ASP A 201 2.47 4.91 -4.65
CA ASP A 201 1.24 4.38 -4.06
C ASP A 201 0.03 5.25 -4.35
N VAL A 202 0.22 6.58 -4.27
CA VAL A 202 -0.81 7.55 -4.67
C VAL A 202 -1.24 7.36 -6.12
N ILE A 203 -0.30 7.13 -7.05
CA ILE A 203 -0.61 6.89 -8.46
C ILE A 203 -1.35 5.55 -8.62
N LEU A 204 -0.88 4.49 -7.96
CA LEU A 204 -1.50 3.16 -8.04
C LEU A 204 -2.95 3.19 -7.54
N LEU A 205 -3.20 3.85 -6.40
CA LEU A 205 -4.53 4.05 -5.84
C LEU A 205 -5.43 4.86 -6.76
N LYS A 206 -4.91 5.94 -7.36
CA LYS A 206 -5.67 6.74 -8.33
C LYS A 206 -6.06 5.91 -9.54
N LEU A 207 -5.11 5.20 -10.15
CA LEU A 207 -5.38 4.30 -11.28
C LEU A 207 -6.44 3.26 -10.90
N LEU A 208 -6.31 2.61 -9.74
CA LEU A 208 -7.24 1.59 -9.28
C LEU A 208 -8.69 2.09 -9.25
N TYR A 209 -8.90 3.36 -8.88
CA TYR A 209 -10.22 3.97 -8.75
C TYR A 209 -10.67 4.81 -9.96
N GLU A 210 -9.93 4.80 -11.07
CA GLU A 210 -10.42 5.36 -12.33
C GLU A 210 -11.69 4.62 -12.81
N PRO A 211 -12.68 5.32 -13.39
CA PRO A 211 -13.93 4.72 -13.85
C PRO A 211 -13.76 3.65 -14.92
N GLU A 212 -12.71 3.75 -15.74
CA GLU A 212 -12.42 2.78 -16.80
C GLU A 212 -11.80 1.48 -16.27
N LEU A 213 -11.32 1.45 -15.02
CA LEU A 213 -10.83 0.24 -14.36
C LEU A 213 -11.95 -0.41 -13.54
N SER A 214 -12.45 -1.55 -14.04
CA SER A 214 -13.54 -2.31 -13.44
C SER A 214 -13.06 -3.62 -12.83
N SER A 215 -13.73 -4.08 -11.78
CA SER A 215 -13.53 -5.41 -11.22
C SER A 215 -13.67 -6.49 -12.29
N GLY A 216 -12.82 -7.53 -12.21
CA GLY A 216 -12.81 -8.65 -13.14
C GLY A 216 -11.98 -8.44 -14.40
N MET A 217 -11.42 -7.24 -14.63
CA MET A 217 -10.49 -7.01 -15.74
C MET A 217 -9.20 -7.84 -15.55
N ARG A 218 -8.69 -8.42 -16.64
CA ARG A 218 -7.40 -9.14 -16.68
C ARG A 218 -6.30 -8.27 -17.28
N GLN A 219 -5.04 -8.70 -17.14
CA GLN A 219 -3.87 -7.93 -17.59
C GLN A 219 -4.01 -7.33 -19.00
N PRO A 220 -4.42 -8.04 -20.07
CA PRO A 220 -4.49 -7.45 -21.41
C PRO A 220 -5.45 -6.26 -21.53
N GLN A 221 -6.58 -6.33 -20.81
CA GLN A 221 -7.58 -5.24 -20.77
C GLN A 221 -7.00 -4.04 -20.00
N LEU A 222 -6.38 -4.31 -18.86
CA LEU A 222 -5.79 -3.26 -18.02
C LEU A 222 -4.64 -2.54 -18.69
N GLN A 223 -3.74 -3.26 -19.36
CA GLN A 223 -2.60 -2.65 -20.06
C GLN A 223 -3.06 -1.57 -21.06
N SER A 224 -4.17 -1.82 -21.77
CA SER A 224 -4.71 -0.87 -22.74
C SER A 224 -5.25 0.39 -22.04
N VAL A 225 -5.99 0.22 -20.94
CA VAL A 225 -6.55 1.33 -20.15
C VAL A 225 -5.44 2.12 -19.44
N LEU A 226 -4.51 1.43 -18.78
CA LEU A 226 -3.38 2.02 -18.04
C LEU A 226 -2.52 2.90 -18.94
N LYS A 227 -2.17 2.44 -20.14
CA LYS A 227 -1.40 3.25 -21.10
C LYS A 227 -2.11 4.55 -21.47
N ALA A 228 -3.42 4.49 -21.69
CA ALA A 228 -4.20 5.69 -21.99
C ALA A 228 -4.26 6.64 -20.78
N LYS A 229 -4.52 6.12 -19.57
CA LYS A 229 -4.59 6.90 -18.34
C LYS A 229 -3.25 7.52 -17.95
N LEU A 230 -2.15 6.78 -18.06
CA LEU A 230 -0.82 7.29 -17.72
C LEU A 230 -0.40 8.45 -18.64
N LYS A 231 -0.69 8.34 -19.95
CA LYS A 231 -0.48 9.46 -20.88
C LYS A 231 -1.31 10.70 -20.49
N GLN A 232 -2.55 10.52 -20.04
CA GLN A 232 -3.38 11.62 -19.54
C GLN A 232 -2.80 12.21 -18.25
N TYR A 233 -2.31 11.37 -17.33
CA TYR A 233 -1.71 11.79 -16.07
C TYR A 233 -0.46 12.64 -16.29
N GLU A 234 0.41 12.27 -17.23
CA GLU A 234 1.57 13.08 -17.64
C GLU A 234 1.12 14.45 -18.15
N GLN A 235 0.12 14.50 -19.04
CA GLN A 235 -0.37 15.76 -19.61
C GLN A 235 -1.04 16.69 -18.59
N GLN A 236 -1.65 16.12 -17.55
CA GLN A 236 -2.38 16.87 -16.51
C GLN A 236 -1.51 17.20 -15.28
N GLY A 237 -0.26 16.76 -15.28
CA GLY A 237 0.69 16.96 -14.19
C GLY A 237 0.36 16.14 -12.94
N VAL A 238 -0.34 14.99 -13.09
CA VAL A 238 -0.76 14.15 -11.96
C VAL A 238 0.44 13.47 -11.32
N LEU A 239 1.41 13.01 -12.12
CA LEU A 239 2.61 12.32 -11.63
C LEU A 239 3.49 13.26 -10.79
N GLU A 240 3.61 14.52 -11.18
CA GLU A 240 4.35 15.56 -10.47
C GLU A 240 3.68 15.91 -9.14
N LYS A 241 2.34 16.03 -9.15
CA LYS A 241 1.54 16.35 -7.96
C LYS A 241 1.51 15.20 -6.94
N ALA A 242 1.79 13.97 -7.35
CA ALA A 242 1.74 12.79 -6.48
C ALA A 242 2.63 12.94 -5.22
N VAL A 243 3.77 13.63 -5.33
CA VAL A 243 4.63 13.93 -4.16
C VAL A 243 3.91 14.78 -3.12
N GLY A 244 3.24 15.84 -3.56
CA GLY A 244 2.49 16.72 -2.66
C GLY A 244 1.28 16.01 -2.06
N VAL A 245 0.60 15.16 -2.84
CA VAL A 245 -0.53 14.36 -2.37
C VAL A 245 -0.10 13.30 -1.36
N ALA A 246 1.03 12.62 -1.57
CA ALA A 246 1.58 11.69 -0.59
C ALA A 246 1.88 12.42 0.73
N ARG A 247 2.53 13.58 0.63
CA ARG A 247 2.90 14.43 1.78
C ARG A 247 1.74 15.18 2.45
N SER A 248 0.53 15.13 1.88
CA SER A 248 -0.65 15.74 2.50
C SER A 248 -1.33 14.83 3.53
N SER A 249 -0.80 13.62 3.76
CA SER A 249 -1.31 12.73 4.80
C SER A 249 -1.23 13.42 6.17
N PRO A 250 -2.30 13.41 6.98
CA PRO A 250 -2.25 13.90 8.36
C PRO A 250 -1.20 13.13 9.20
N LEU A 251 -0.85 11.91 8.80
CA LEU A 251 0.17 11.10 9.46
C LEU A 251 1.57 11.71 9.49
N TYR A 252 1.89 12.66 8.59
CA TYR A 252 3.17 13.38 8.66
C TYR A 252 3.30 14.26 9.91
N GLU A 253 2.20 14.63 10.57
CA GLU A 253 2.23 15.35 11.84
C GLU A 253 2.74 14.47 13.00
N TRP A 254 2.59 13.14 12.89
CA TRP A 254 3.03 12.17 13.89
C TRP A 254 4.51 11.82 13.79
N LEU A 255 5.16 12.19 12.69
CA LEU A 255 6.58 11.98 12.44
C LEU A 255 7.45 13.18 12.86
N ARG A 256 6.84 14.24 13.41
CA ARG A 256 7.52 15.47 13.83
C ARG A 256 7.94 15.45 15.30
#